data_AF-A2G2R8-F1
#
_entry.id   AF-A2G2R8-F1
#
_cell.length_a   1.000
_cell.length_b   1.000
_cell.length_c   1.000
_cell.angle_alpha   90.00
_cell.angle_beta   90.00
_cell.angle_gamma   90.00
#
_symmetry.space_group_name_H-M   'P 1'
#
loop_
_entity.id
_entity.type
_entity.pdbx_description
1 polymer ?
#
loop_
_entity_poly.entity_id
_entity_poly.type
_entity_poly.pdbx_seq_one_letter_code
_entity_poly.pdbx_strand_id
1 'polypeptide(L)'
;MEYLRLAFEYFSHLTIVLVKVAYPAYASFKAIKTPDGADDTTWLIYWTVMAICSFIEIYIIPFIAFVPFFMLVRVGFYIWLQLPVCNGSIYIFKKFLLPFMSKHSKFFEDVTIENKDDLLDTVRRIKEKLRNDYNEIRASLD
;
A
#
# COMPACT_ATOMS: atom_id res chain seq x y z
N MET A 1 6.81 -30.45 -27.28
CA MET A 1 6.87 -30.60 -25.81
C MET A 1 7.21 -29.30 -25.09
N GLU A 2 8.02 -28.42 -25.68
CA GLU A 2 8.42 -27.14 -25.08
C GLU A 2 7.26 -26.12 -24.95
N TYR A 3 6.42 -26.00 -25.98
CA TYR A 3 5.23 -25.13 -25.95
C TYR A 3 4.24 -25.46 -24.83
N LEU A 4 4.08 -26.75 -24.50
CA LEU A 4 3.19 -27.18 -23.42
C LEU A 4 3.73 -26.78 -22.04
N ARG A 5 5.06 -26.83 -21.85
CA ARG A 5 5.72 -26.39 -20.62
C ARG A 5 5.59 -24.88 -20.43
N LEU A 6 5.84 -24.12 -21.49
CA LEU A 6 5.66 -22.66 -21.49
C LEU A 6 4.22 -22.26 -21.18
N ALA A 7 3.24 -22.95 -21.75
CA ALA A 7 1.82 -22.70 -21.48
C ALA A 7 1.47 -22.96 -20.01
N PHE A 8 1.97 -24.05 -19.42
CA PHE A 8 1.73 -24.39 -18.02
C PHE A 8 2.40 -23.39 -17.05
N GLU A 9 3.64 -23.00 -17.36
CA GLU A 9 4.37 -21.99 -16.59
C GLU A 9 3.66 -20.64 -16.63
N TYR A 10 3.23 -20.20 -17.81
CA TYR A 10 2.45 -18.97 -17.98
C TYR A 10 1.15 -19.00 -17.18
N PHE A 11 0.41 -20.12 -17.20
CA PHE A 11 -0.83 -20.27 -16.44
C PHE A 11 -0.59 -20.23 -14.92
N SER A 12 0.49 -20.86 -14.45
CA SER A 12 0.90 -20.81 -13.05
C SER A 12 1.23 -19.38 -12.60
N HIS A 13 1.99 -18.64 -13.41
CA HIS A 13 2.31 -17.23 -13.15
C HIS A 13 1.08 -16.33 -13.17
N LEU A 14 0.15 -16.56 -14.11
CA LEU A 14 -1.11 -15.84 -14.16
C LEU A 14 -1.96 -16.09 -12.90
N THR A 15 -2.07 -17.36 -12.50
CA THR A 15 -2.85 -17.76 -11.32
C THR A 15 -2.32 -17.11 -10.04
N ILE A 16 -1.00 -17.12 -9.83
CA ILE A 16 -0.43 -16.48 -8.63
C ILE A 16 -0.62 -14.97 -8.63
N VAL A 17 -0.51 -14.31 -9.79
CA VAL A 17 -0.77 -12.86 -9.90
C VAL A 17 -2.23 -12.56 -9.58
N LEU A 18 -3.16 -13.36 -10.08
CA LEU A 18 -4.58 -13.22 -9.77
C LEU A 18 -4.86 -13.39 -8.28
N VAL A 19 -4.27 -14.40 -7.62
CA VAL A 19 -4.42 -14.60 -6.17
C VAL A 19 -3.89 -13.40 -5.38
N LYS A 20 -2.72 -12.86 -5.76
CA LYS A 20 -2.12 -11.70 -5.08
C LYS A 20 -2.95 -10.41 -5.21
N VAL A 21 -3.75 -10.28 -6.26
CA VAL A 21 -4.37 -8.99 -6.64
C VAL A 21 -5.89 -9.01 -6.53
N ALA A 22 -6.59 -10.07 -6.94
CA ALA A 22 -8.03 -10.03 -7.17
C ALA A 22 -8.85 -9.72 -5.90
N TYR A 23 -8.62 -10.47 -4.81
CA TYR A 23 -9.31 -10.27 -3.54
C TYR A 23 -8.97 -8.91 -2.87
N PRO A 24 -7.68 -8.57 -2.63
CA PRO A 24 -7.33 -7.31 -1.99
C PRO A 24 -7.70 -6.09 -2.85
N ALA A 25 -7.72 -6.18 -4.18
CA ALA A 25 -8.21 -5.09 -5.03
C ALA A 25 -9.70 -4.84 -4.87
N TYR A 26 -10.52 -5.90 -4.84
CA TYR A 26 -11.95 -5.77 -4.54
C TYR A 26 -12.17 -5.17 -3.14
N ALA A 27 -11.44 -5.66 -2.15
CA ALA A 27 -11.58 -5.20 -0.78
C ALA A 27 -11.09 -3.75 -0.59
N SER A 28 -10.03 -3.34 -1.29
CA SER A 28 -9.57 -1.95 -1.35
C SER A 28 -10.63 -1.03 -1.97
N PHE A 29 -11.26 -1.47 -3.07
CA PHE A 29 -12.37 -0.71 -3.69
C PHE A 29 -13.57 -0.55 -2.75
N LYS A 30 -13.86 -1.58 -1.96
CA LYS A 30 -14.90 -1.51 -0.93
C LYS A 30 -14.50 -0.55 0.19
N ALA A 31 -13.25 -0.62 0.66
CA ALA A 31 -12.74 0.23 1.75
C ALA A 31 -12.85 1.73 1.41
N ILE A 32 -12.48 2.12 0.18
CA ILE A 32 -12.56 3.52 -0.31
C ILE A 32 -13.98 4.10 -0.25
N LYS A 33 -15.03 3.25 -0.32
CA LYS A 33 -16.43 3.69 -0.25
C LYS A 33 -16.96 3.83 1.17
N THR A 34 -16.19 3.39 2.16
CA THR A 34 -16.59 3.36 3.57
C THR A 34 -16.16 4.67 4.22
N PRO A 35 -16.95 5.25 5.15
CA PRO A 35 -16.55 6.49 5.84
C PRO A 35 -15.38 6.31 6.82
N ASP A 36 -15.08 5.07 7.20
CA ASP A 36 -14.02 4.72 8.15
C ASP A 36 -12.71 4.39 7.42
N GLY A 37 -11.67 5.18 7.67
CA GLY A 37 -10.35 5.07 7.00
C GLY A 37 -9.40 4.03 7.60
N ALA A 38 -9.83 3.31 8.65
CA ALA A 38 -9.03 2.24 9.26
C ALA A 38 -8.80 1.06 8.28
N ASP A 39 -9.78 0.78 7.44
CA ASP A 39 -9.71 -0.30 6.45
C ASP A 39 -8.71 0.03 5.33
N ASP A 40 -8.67 1.29 4.87
CA ASP A 40 -7.74 1.74 3.82
C ASP A 40 -6.28 1.54 4.23
N THR A 41 -5.96 1.81 5.49
CA THR A 41 -4.60 1.63 6.04
C THR A 41 -4.18 0.16 6.02
N THR A 42 -5.12 -0.75 6.32
CA THR A 42 -4.86 -2.20 6.33
C THR A 42 -4.53 -2.71 4.93
N TRP A 43 -5.28 -2.27 3.92
CA TRP A 43 -5.00 -2.65 2.53
C TRP A 43 -3.69 -2.05 2.03
N LEU A 44 -3.38 -0.80 2.39
CA LEU A 44 -2.11 -0.17 2.02
C LEU A 44 -0.91 -0.93 2.62
N ILE A 45 -1.00 -1.33 3.89
CA ILE A 45 0.00 -2.18 4.55
C ILE A 45 0.16 -3.51 3.81
N TYR A 46 -0.94 -4.15 3.41
CA TYR A 46 -0.91 -5.35 2.60
C TYR A 46 -0.13 -5.13 1.29
N TRP A 47 -0.45 -4.08 0.53
CA TRP A 47 0.22 -3.78 -0.74
C TRP A 47 1.73 -3.56 -0.54
N THR A 48 2.13 -2.85 0.52
CA THR A 48 3.56 -2.66 0.84
C THR A 48 4.26 -3.97 1.16
N VAL A 49 3.69 -4.79 2.05
CA VAL A 49 4.29 -6.08 2.44
C VAL A 49 4.33 -7.04 1.25
N MET A 50 3.26 -7.10 0.46
CA MET A 50 3.18 -7.94 -0.74
C MET A 50 4.27 -7.56 -1.76
N ALA A 51 4.52 -6.26 -1.97
CA ALA A 51 5.58 -5.80 -2.88
C ALA A 51 6.98 -6.22 -2.41
N ILE A 52 7.30 -6.02 -1.13
CA ILE A 52 8.60 -6.42 -0.57
C ILE A 52 8.78 -7.94 -0.62
N CYS A 53 7.76 -8.70 -0.21
CA CYS A 53 7.78 -10.16 -0.28
C CYS A 53 7.93 -10.65 -1.73
N SER A 54 7.26 -10.01 -2.68
CA SER A 54 7.39 -10.36 -4.10
C SER A 54 8.77 -10.04 -4.67
N PHE A 55 9.40 -8.95 -4.22
CA PHE A 55 10.78 -8.63 -4.59
C PHE A 55 11.74 -9.70 -4.08
N ILE A 56 11.66 -10.04 -2.80
CA ILE A 56 12.47 -11.11 -2.19
C ILE A 56 12.25 -12.45 -2.91
N GLU A 57 10.99 -12.75 -3.24
CA GLU A 57 10.60 -13.97 -3.94
C GLU A 57 11.30 -14.14 -5.29
N ILE A 58 11.52 -13.07 -6.06
CA ILE A 58 12.25 -13.13 -7.34
C ILE A 58 13.65 -13.71 -7.15
N TYR A 59 14.32 -13.34 -6.05
CA TYR A 59 15.66 -13.84 -5.74
C TYR A 59 15.64 -15.24 -5.15
N ILE A 60 14.63 -15.58 -4.35
CA ILE A 60 14.55 -16.87 -3.64
C ILE A 60 14.04 -18.01 -4.54
N ILE A 61 13.10 -17.74 -5.46
CA ILE A 61 12.47 -18.75 -6.33
C ILE A 61 13.50 -19.59 -7.08
N PRO A 62 14.52 -19.03 -7.75
CA PRO A 62 15.54 -19.81 -8.45
C PRO A 62 16.29 -20.80 -7.55
N PHE A 63 16.47 -20.48 -6.26
CA PHE A 63 17.17 -21.34 -5.32
C PHE A 63 16.28 -22.43 -4.72
N ILE A 64 14.95 -22.21 -4.63
CA ILE A 64 14.00 -23.14 -4.00
C ILE A 64 13.22 -23.96 -5.03
N ALA A 65 13.37 -23.68 -6.33
CA ALA A 65 12.65 -24.35 -7.42
C ALA A 65 12.80 -25.89 -7.46
N PHE A 66 13.82 -26.45 -6.80
CA PHE A 66 14.02 -27.90 -6.74
C PHE A 66 13.10 -28.63 -5.74
N VAL A 67 12.41 -27.89 -4.84
CA VAL A 67 11.57 -28.48 -3.78
C VAL A 67 10.13 -28.71 -4.30
N PRO A 68 9.69 -29.97 -4.46
CA PRO A 68 8.29 -30.26 -4.76
C PRO A 68 7.44 -29.80 -3.56
N PHE A 69 6.26 -29.21 -3.80
CA PHE A 69 5.36 -28.54 -2.82
C PHE A 69 5.62 -27.06 -2.50
N PHE A 70 6.71 -26.45 -2.95
CA PHE A 70 6.95 -25.02 -2.68
C PHE A 70 5.84 -24.10 -3.25
N MET A 71 5.24 -24.47 -4.38
CA MET A 71 4.12 -23.73 -4.98
C MET A 71 2.88 -23.65 -4.07
N LEU A 72 2.56 -24.70 -3.30
CA LEU A 72 1.42 -24.68 -2.39
C LEU A 72 1.69 -23.78 -1.19
N VAL A 73 2.90 -23.84 -0.64
CA VAL A 73 3.34 -22.96 0.44
C VAL A 73 3.32 -21.50 0.00
N ARG A 74 3.78 -21.24 -1.23
CA ARG A 74 3.73 -19.90 -1.84
C ARG A 74 2.30 -19.36 -1.90
N VAL A 75 1.37 -20.11 -2.47
CA VAL A 75 -0.04 -19.70 -2.55
C VAL A 75 -0.64 -19.52 -1.16
N GLY A 76 -0.40 -20.47 -0.24
CA GLY A 76 -0.87 -20.40 1.14
C GLY A 76 -0.34 -19.18 1.89
N PHE A 77 0.93 -18.81 1.68
CA PHE A 77 1.54 -17.62 2.26
C PHE A 77 0.85 -16.33 1.79
N TYR A 78 0.57 -16.21 0.49
CA TYR A 78 -0.15 -15.05 -0.03
C TYR A 78 -1.62 -15.01 0.42
N ILE A 79 -2.27 -16.16 0.55
CA ILE A 79 -3.61 -16.24 1.16
C ILE A 79 -3.59 -15.80 2.62
N TRP A 80 -2.57 -16.20 3.37
CA TRP A 80 -2.41 -15.79 4.77
C TRP A 80 -2.16 -14.28 4.92
N LEU A 81 -1.41 -13.68 4.00
CA LEU A 81 -1.18 -12.23 3.98
C LEU A 81 -2.45 -11.40 3.77
N GLN A 82 -3.38 -11.89 2.94
CA GLN A 82 -4.61 -11.18 2.59
C GLN A 82 -5.77 -11.42 3.58
N LEU A 83 -5.69 -12.44 4.44
CA LEU A 83 -6.78 -12.78 5.35
C LEU A 83 -6.90 -11.75 6.49
N PRO A 84 -8.05 -11.05 6.62
CA PRO A 84 -8.25 -10.04 7.66
C PRO A 84 -8.33 -10.65 9.07
N VAL A 85 -8.65 -11.95 9.17
CA VAL A 85 -8.70 -12.67 10.45
C VAL A 85 -7.30 -12.93 11.02
N CYS A 86 -6.31 -13.17 10.14
CA CYS A 86 -4.95 -13.51 10.55
C CYS A 86 -4.04 -12.29 10.66
N ASN A 87 -4.38 -11.16 10.01
CA ASN A 87 -3.59 -9.92 10.04
C ASN A 87 -2.11 -10.13 9.71
N GLY A 88 -1.79 -11.08 8.82
CA GLY A 88 -0.42 -11.49 8.52
C GLY A 88 0.42 -10.35 7.94
N SER A 89 -0.17 -9.52 7.08
CA SER A 89 0.46 -8.31 6.55
C SER A 89 0.78 -7.30 7.65
N ILE A 90 -0.15 -7.04 8.57
CA ILE A 90 0.05 -6.12 9.70
C ILE A 90 1.14 -6.64 10.64
N TYR A 91 1.20 -7.95 10.88
CA TYR A 91 2.26 -8.56 11.70
C TYR A 91 3.64 -8.31 11.11
N ILE A 92 3.82 -8.60 9.82
CA ILE A 92 5.11 -8.37 9.12
C ILE A 92 5.45 -6.89 9.10
N PHE A 93 4.45 -6.03 8.85
CA PHE A 93 4.64 -4.60 8.85
C PHE A 93 5.14 -4.09 10.19
N LYS A 94 4.46 -4.41 11.30
CA LYS A 94 4.84 -3.97 12.64
C LYS A 94 6.19 -4.52 13.08
N LYS A 95 6.51 -5.77 12.72
CA LYS A 95 7.73 -6.44 13.18
C LYS A 95 8.97 -6.05 12.39
N PHE A 96 8.85 -5.85 11.08
CA PHE A 96 10.00 -5.66 10.19
C PHE A 96 10.01 -4.30 9.49
N LEU A 97 8.89 -3.87 8.92
CA LEU A 97 8.85 -2.62 8.14
C LEU A 97 8.85 -1.39 9.06
N LEU A 98 8.12 -1.42 10.18
CA LEU A 98 8.03 -0.31 11.12
C LEU A 98 9.40 0.07 11.73
N PRO A 99 10.23 -0.86 12.26
CA PRO A 99 11.57 -0.50 12.73
C PRO A 99 12.50 -0.06 11.59
N PHE A 100 12.35 -0.62 10.38
CA PHE A 100 13.12 -0.19 9.22
C PHE A 100 12.79 1.25 8.80
N MET A 101 11.50 1.58 8.74
CA MET A 101 11.01 2.93 8.40
C MET A 101 11.35 3.93 9.50
N SER A 102 11.20 3.57 10.77
CA SER A 102 11.57 4.45 11.89
C SER A 102 13.07 4.76 11.91
N LYS A 103 13.92 3.81 11.53
CA LYS A 103 15.37 4.05 11.42
C LYS A 103 15.73 5.02 10.29
N HIS A 104 14.91 5.09 9.24
CA HIS A 104 15.11 5.96 8.09
C HIS A 104 14.09 7.11 8.01
N SER A 105 13.34 7.38 9.08
CA SER A 105 12.20 8.31 9.05
C SER A 105 12.63 9.71 8.66
N LYS A 106 13.83 10.15 9.11
CA LYS A 106 14.41 11.44 8.76
C LYS A 106 14.60 11.63 7.24
N PHE A 107 14.99 10.57 6.54
CA PHE A 107 15.14 10.61 5.08
C PHE A 107 13.79 10.71 4.36
N PHE A 108 12.74 10.10 4.91
CA PHE A 108 11.39 10.17 4.33
C PHE A 108 10.65 11.44 4.71
N GLU A 109 10.93 12.04 5.88
CA GLU A 109 10.42 13.36 6.28
C GLU A 109 10.91 14.46 5.33
N ASP A 110 12.18 14.40 4.90
CA ASP A 110 12.73 15.36 3.92
C ASP A 110 12.11 15.21 2.51
N VAL A 111 11.67 14.00 2.14
CA VAL A 111 11.07 13.71 0.81
C VAL A 111 9.55 13.94 0.80
N THR A 112 8.88 13.80 1.96
CA THR A 112 7.42 13.94 2.07
C THR A 112 7.07 15.41 2.32
N ILE A 113 7.09 16.23 1.26
CA ILE A 113 6.69 17.65 1.23
C ILE A 113 6.89 18.32 2.59
N GLU A 114 8.10 18.83 2.78
CA GLU A 114 8.67 19.66 3.86
C GLU A 114 7.78 20.78 4.41
N ASN A 115 6.54 20.95 3.94
CA ASN A 115 5.82 22.19 4.07
C ASN A 115 4.31 22.04 4.28
N LYS A 116 3.90 21.09 5.12
CA LYS A 116 2.57 21.20 5.77
C LYS A 116 2.42 22.54 6.47
N ASP A 117 3.50 23.04 7.08
CA ASP A 117 3.51 24.33 7.76
C ASP A 117 3.40 25.51 6.76
N ASP A 118 4.14 25.54 5.63
CA ASP A 118 3.91 26.57 4.59
C ASP A 118 2.53 26.47 3.93
N LEU A 119 1.99 25.27 3.77
CA LEU A 119 0.64 25.06 3.25
C LEU A 119 -0.40 25.64 4.21
N LEU A 120 -0.26 25.38 5.51
CA LEU A 120 -1.11 25.96 6.55
C LEU A 120 -0.96 27.48 6.60
N ASP A 121 0.25 28.00 6.46
CA ASP A 121 0.52 29.44 6.42
C ASP A 121 -0.06 30.10 5.16
N THR A 122 0.02 29.44 4.02
CA THR A 122 -0.56 29.93 2.76
C THR A 122 -2.09 29.93 2.82
N VAL A 123 -2.69 28.87 3.35
CA VAL A 123 -4.14 28.80 3.58
C VAL A 123 -4.59 29.87 4.58
N ARG A 124 -3.81 30.11 5.64
CA ARG A 124 -4.09 31.15 6.63
C ARG A 124 -4.06 32.54 6.02
N ARG A 125 -3.02 32.86 5.22
CA ARG A 125 -2.89 34.13 4.49
C ARG A 125 -4.07 34.38 3.55
N ILE A 126 -4.47 33.36 2.78
CA ILE A 126 -5.61 33.46 1.86
C ILE A 126 -6.92 33.70 2.64
N LYS A 127 -7.12 32.99 3.76
CA LYS A 127 -8.30 33.15 4.62
C LYS A 127 -8.39 34.54 5.24
N GLU A 128 -7.28 35.11 5.66
CA GLU A 128 -7.20 36.47 6.19
C GLU A 128 -7.49 37.51 5.10
N LYS A 129 -6.96 37.32 3.89
CA LYS A 129 -7.20 38.21 2.76
C LYS A 129 -8.69 38.23 2.36
N LEU A 130 -9.30 37.06 2.20
CA LEU A 130 -10.73 36.93 1.91
C LEU A 130 -11.62 37.57 2.99
N ARG A 131 -11.20 37.46 4.26
CA ARG A 131 -11.93 38.07 5.38
C ARG A 131 -11.85 39.60 5.32
N ASN A 132 -10.70 40.15 4.98
CA ASN A 132 -10.54 41.60 4.83
C ASN A 132 -11.32 42.13 3.62
N ASP A 133 -11.19 41.48 2.46
CA ASP A 133 -11.94 41.84 1.24
C ASP A 133 -13.46 41.83 1.49
N TYR A 134 -13.96 40.83 2.23
CA TYR A 134 -15.38 40.76 2.62
C TYR A 134 -15.80 41.93 3.52
N ASN A 135 -14.97 42.31 4.49
CA ASN A 135 -15.27 43.41 5.40
C ASN A 135 -15.26 44.76 4.67
N GLU A 136 -14.35 44.96 3.70
CA GLU A 136 -14.30 46.17 2.86
C GLU A 136 -15.53 46.28 1.97
N ILE A 137 -15.92 45.19 1.31
CA ILE A 137 -17.14 45.15 0.48
C ILE A 137 -18.36 45.48 1.33
N ARG A 138 -18.45 44.92 2.55
CA ARG A 138 -19.55 45.21 3.47
C ARG A 138 -19.60 46.67 3.90
N ALA A 139 -18.45 47.26 4.26
CA ALA A 139 -18.37 48.67 4.65
C ALA A 139 -18.64 49.64 3.49
N SER A 140 -18.47 49.21 2.24
CA SER A 140 -18.84 49.99 1.05
C SER A 140 -20.33 49.95 0.72
N LEU A 141 -21.07 49.03 1.33
CA LEU A 141 -22.51 48.82 1.11
C LEU A 141 -23.40 49.49 2.17
N ASP A 142 -22.82 49.80 3.34
CA ASP A 142 -23.43 50.53 4.47
C ASP A 142 -23.15 52.04 4.38
#